data_AF-J9PCW6-F1
#
_entry.id   AF-J9PCW6-F1
#
_cell.length_a   1.000
_cell.length_b   1.000
_cell.length_c   1.000
_cell.angle_alpha   90.00
_cell.angle_beta   90.00
_cell.angle_gamma   90.00
#
_symmetry.space_group_name_H-M   'P 1'
#
loop_
_entity.id
_entity.type
_entity.pdbx_description
1 polymer ?
#
loop_
_entity_poly.entity_id
_entity_poly.type
_entity_poly.pdbx_seq_one_letter_code
_entity_poly.pdbx_strand_id
1 'polypeptide(L)'
;MSGRSAVAMAVVVLVLVAGVMGGTRLGDCTHNLHCGPESCCLVGFMRYSIPTCLALGDVGSFCSPAEPSSRTLHYPNDIQVVLEEAYFGMCPCRSGLECVNRVCREPEPATDATPSIEANSLNSENDY
;
A
#
# COMPACT_ATOMS: atom_id res chain seq x y z
N MET A 1 -33.88 -4.63 -46.03
CA MET A 1 -33.23 -4.33 -44.74
C MET A 1 -32.43 -3.05 -44.90
N SER A 2 -32.81 -1.99 -44.18
CA SER A 2 -32.22 -0.66 -44.30
C SER A 2 -30.82 -0.65 -43.67
N GLY A 3 -29.84 -0.03 -44.32
CA GLY A 3 -28.45 0.04 -43.84
C GLY A 3 -28.30 0.62 -42.43
N ARG A 4 -29.29 1.41 -41.98
CA ARG A 4 -29.37 1.98 -40.62
C ARG A 4 -29.56 0.90 -39.54
N SER A 5 -30.33 -0.15 -39.83
CA SER A 5 -30.51 -1.29 -38.92
C SER A 5 -29.28 -2.18 -38.84
N ALA A 6 -28.54 -2.33 -39.94
CA ALA A 6 -27.29 -3.10 -39.95
C ALA A 6 -26.19 -2.42 -39.10
N VAL A 7 -26.07 -1.09 -39.20
CA VAL A 7 -25.12 -0.31 -38.40
C VAL A 7 -25.47 -0.38 -36.91
N ALA A 8 -26.75 -0.22 -36.56
CA ALA A 8 -27.19 -0.32 -35.17
C ALA A 8 -26.87 -1.69 -34.55
N MET A 9 -27.12 -2.78 -35.31
CA MET A 9 -26.80 -4.13 -34.84
C MET A 9 -25.28 -4.34 -34.68
N ALA A 10 -24.46 -3.84 -35.59
CA ALA A 10 -23.01 -3.92 -35.48
C ALA A 10 -22.47 -3.18 -34.25
N VAL A 11 -23.02 -2.00 -33.93
CA VAL A 11 -22.66 -1.22 -32.73
C VAL A 11 -23.05 -1.96 -31.46
N VAL A 12 -24.26 -2.53 -31.39
CA VAL A 12 -24.71 -3.32 -30.24
C VAL A 12 -23.80 -4.53 -30.03
N VAL A 13 -23.43 -5.25 -31.10
CA VAL A 13 -22.52 -6.39 -31.02
C VAL A 13 -21.14 -5.96 -30.51
N LEU A 14 -20.58 -4.84 -30.99
CA LEU A 14 -19.29 -4.31 -30.53
C LEU A 14 -19.30 -3.95 -29.04
N VAL A 15 -20.37 -3.31 -28.55
CA VAL A 15 -20.51 -2.95 -27.12
C VAL A 15 -20.60 -4.21 -26.25
N LEU A 16 -21.34 -5.23 -26.69
CA LEU A 16 -21.45 -6.50 -25.98
C LEU A 16 -20.11 -7.25 -25.94
N VAL A 17 -19.37 -7.30 -27.05
CA VAL A 17 -18.05 -7.95 -27.11
C VAL A 17 -17.02 -7.22 -26.26
N ALA A 18 -17.04 -5.88 -26.23
CA ALA A 18 -16.15 -5.09 -25.38
C ALA A 18 -16.46 -5.27 -23.88
N GLY A 19 -17.74 -5.45 -23.50
CA GLY A 19 -18.16 -5.69 -22.12
C GLY A 19 -17.75 -7.05 -21.55
N VAL A 20 -17.51 -8.05 -22.40
CA VAL A 20 -17.14 -9.42 -21.98
C VAL A 20 -15.63 -9.59 -21.77
N MET A 21 -14.80 -8.61 -22.20
CA MET A 21 -13.34 -8.62 -21.97
C MET A 21 -12.91 -8.23 -20.54
N GLY A 22 -13.83 -8.31 -19.57
CA GLY A 22 -13.49 -8.33 -18.15
C GLY A 22 -12.94 -9.70 -17.77
N GLY A 23 -11.69 -10.00 -18.16
CA GLY A 23 -11.01 -11.21 -17.70
C GLY A 23 -11.07 -11.30 -16.18
N THR A 24 -11.46 -12.47 -15.65
CA THR A 24 -11.51 -12.73 -14.22
C THR A 24 -10.13 -12.44 -13.62
N ARG A 25 -10.00 -11.33 -12.88
CA ARG A 25 -8.76 -10.98 -12.20
C ARG A 25 -8.76 -11.68 -10.86
N LEU A 26 -7.66 -12.37 -10.55
CA LEU A 26 -7.51 -13.02 -9.25
C LEU A 26 -7.10 -11.96 -8.24
N GLY A 27 -8.08 -11.46 -7.47
CA GLY A 27 -7.91 -10.41 -6.48
C GLY A 27 -8.35 -9.03 -6.96
N ASP A 28 -8.30 -8.07 -6.05
CA ASP A 28 -8.81 -6.71 -6.25
C ASP A 28 -7.78 -5.80 -6.91
N CYS A 29 -6.49 -6.13 -6.73
CA CYS A 29 -5.39 -5.26 -7.15
C CYS A 29 -4.20 -6.07 -7.66
N THR A 30 -3.40 -5.42 -8.51
CA THR A 30 -2.07 -5.90 -8.89
C THR A 30 -1.02 -4.82 -8.72
N HIS A 31 -1.46 -3.61 -8.35
CA HIS A 31 -0.64 -2.44 -8.13
C HIS A 31 -1.29 -1.57 -7.06
N ASN A 32 -0.47 -0.88 -6.27
CA ASN A 32 -0.95 0.04 -5.23
C ASN A 32 -1.91 1.12 -5.76
N LEU A 33 -1.67 1.64 -6.96
CA LEU A 33 -2.47 2.69 -7.60
C LEU A 33 -3.87 2.23 -8.04
N HIS A 34 -4.13 0.91 -8.03
CA HIS A 34 -5.49 0.40 -8.25
C HIS A 34 -6.38 0.61 -7.01
N CYS A 35 -5.78 0.81 -5.84
CA CYS A 35 -6.50 1.09 -4.61
C CYS A 35 -6.69 2.61 -4.43
N GLY A 36 -7.66 3.00 -3.59
CA GLY A 36 -7.88 4.39 -3.22
C GLY A 36 -6.70 4.99 -2.44
N PRO A 37 -6.66 6.33 -2.26
CA PRO A 37 -5.54 7.03 -1.62
C PRO A 37 -5.26 6.60 -0.18
N GLU A 38 -6.30 6.15 0.54
CA GLU A 38 -6.21 5.67 1.92
C GLU A 38 -6.14 4.14 1.99
N SER A 39 -5.67 3.49 0.93
CA SER A 39 -5.58 2.03 0.87
C SER A 39 -4.33 1.57 0.13
N CYS A 40 -3.88 0.36 0.46
CA CYS A 40 -2.77 -0.28 -0.23
C CYS A 40 -3.15 -1.61 -0.88
N CYS A 41 -2.42 -1.98 -1.93
CA CYS A 41 -2.51 -3.33 -2.48
C CYS A 41 -1.68 -4.30 -1.63
N LEU A 42 -2.36 -5.20 -0.93
CA LEU A 42 -1.74 -6.09 0.05
C LEU A 42 -1.83 -7.56 -0.38
N VAL A 43 -0.74 -8.30 -0.16
CA VAL A 43 -0.73 -9.76 -0.23
C VAL A 43 -0.34 -10.35 1.13
N GLY A 44 -1.17 -11.25 1.64
CA GLY A 44 -0.87 -11.97 2.88
C GLY A 44 0.37 -12.85 2.79
N PHE A 45 0.88 -13.29 3.94
CA PHE A 45 2.06 -14.18 4.01
C PHE A 45 1.75 -15.65 3.66
N MET A 46 0.47 -16.02 3.56
CA MET A 46 0.08 -17.40 3.28
C MET A 46 0.22 -17.71 1.80
N ARG A 47 0.55 -18.97 1.49
CA ARG A 47 0.57 -19.45 0.11
C ARG A 47 -0.82 -19.27 -0.50
N TYR A 48 -0.85 -18.78 -1.73
CA TYR A 48 -2.07 -18.46 -2.48
C TYR A 48 -2.92 -17.35 -1.84
N SER A 49 -2.32 -16.48 -1.01
CA SER A 49 -2.98 -15.24 -0.61
C SER A 49 -3.40 -14.46 -1.84
N ILE A 50 -4.65 -14.00 -1.86
CA ILE A 50 -5.20 -13.22 -2.97
C ILE A 50 -4.88 -11.74 -2.69
N PRO A 51 -4.39 -10.97 -3.68
CA PRO A 51 -4.16 -9.55 -3.51
C PRO A 51 -5.47 -8.80 -3.25
N THR A 52 -5.48 -7.95 -2.25
CA THR A 52 -6.67 -7.23 -1.79
C THR A 52 -6.32 -5.79 -1.46
N CYS A 53 -7.22 -4.85 -1.77
CA CYS A 53 -7.07 -3.48 -1.29
C CYS A 53 -7.44 -3.42 0.20
N LEU A 54 -6.49 -3.01 1.04
CA LEU A 54 -6.71 -2.86 2.48
C LEU A 54 -6.44 -1.41 2.91
N ALA A 55 -7.12 -0.94 3.96
CA ALA A 55 -6.86 0.39 4.51
C ALA A 55 -5.41 0.53 5.00
N LEU A 56 -4.87 1.74 4.89
CA LEU A 56 -3.58 2.09 5.50
C LEU A 56 -3.66 2.03 7.03
N GLY A 57 -2.51 1.85 7.69
CA GLY A 57 -2.42 1.78 9.14
C GLY A 57 -2.68 3.12 9.82
N ASP A 58 -3.63 3.15 10.75
CA ASP A 58 -3.90 4.28 11.65
C ASP A 58 -2.97 4.28 12.87
N VAL A 59 -2.97 5.37 13.65
CA VAL A 59 -2.23 5.48 14.92
C VAL A 59 -2.49 4.25 15.81
N GLY A 60 -1.42 3.64 16.31
CA GLY A 60 -1.49 2.43 17.14
C GLY A 60 -1.56 1.12 16.34
N SER A 61 -1.76 1.17 15.02
CA SER A 61 -1.74 -0.02 14.16
C SER A 61 -0.34 -0.58 14.04
N PHE A 62 -0.23 -1.90 13.90
CA PHE A 62 1.03 -2.55 13.56
C PHE A 62 1.46 -2.18 12.14
N CYS A 63 2.74 -1.94 11.97
CA CYS A 63 3.34 -1.56 10.70
C CYS A 63 4.72 -2.19 10.49
N SER A 64 5.19 -2.15 9.25
CA SER A 64 6.53 -2.56 8.85
C SER A 64 7.16 -1.44 8.04
N PRO A 65 8.46 -1.14 8.22
CA PRO A 65 9.20 -0.22 7.36
C PRO A 65 9.49 -0.82 5.97
N ALA A 66 8.74 -1.83 5.55
CA ALA A 66 8.95 -2.51 4.28
C ALA A 66 8.37 -1.67 3.15
N GLU A 67 9.18 -1.45 2.12
CA GLU A 67 8.75 -0.80 0.89
C GLU A 67 7.91 -1.77 0.04
N PRO A 68 7.02 -1.24 -0.82
CA PRO A 68 6.29 -2.06 -1.78
C PRO A 68 7.27 -2.74 -2.74
N SER A 69 6.96 -3.96 -3.16
CA SER A 69 7.84 -4.73 -4.05
C SER A 69 7.06 -5.48 -5.12
N SER A 70 7.69 -5.64 -6.29
CA SER A 70 7.11 -6.36 -7.43
C SER A 70 7.48 -7.83 -7.39
N ARG A 71 6.49 -8.72 -7.60
CA ARG A 71 6.68 -10.18 -7.57
C ARG A 71 5.63 -10.88 -8.43
N THR A 72 5.97 -12.05 -8.95
CA THR A 72 4.98 -12.94 -9.59
C THR A 72 4.47 -13.96 -8.58
N LEU A 73 3.16 -13.97 -8.35
CA LEU A 73 2.48 -15.01 -7.59
C LEU A 73 2.08 -16.15 -8.50
N HIS A 74 2.39 -17.37 -8.06
CA HIS A 74 2.04 -18.59 -8.76
C HIS A 74 0.94 -19.34 -7.99
N TYR A 75 -0.20 -19.52 -8.66
CA TYR A 75 -1.36 -20.23 -8.16
C TYR A 75 -1.51 -21.58 -8.87
N PRO A 76 -2.37 -22.49 -8.36
CA PRO A 76 -2.68 -23.73 -9.07
C PRO A 76 -3.23 -23.49 -10.48
N ASN A 77 -3.17 -24.51 -11.33
CA ASN A 77 -3.63 -24.46 -12.73
C ASN A 77 -2.89 -23.44 -13.60
N ASP A 78 -1.58 -23.25 -13.34
CA ASP A 78 -0.69 -22.34 -14.09
C ASP A 78 -1.13 -20.87 -14.08
N ILE A 79 -2.01 -20.48 -13.15
CA ILE A 79 -2.44 -19.11 -12.98
C ILE A 79 -1.30 -18.30 -12.36
N GLN A 80 -0.97 -17.18 -12.99
CA GLN A 80 0.08 -16.27 -12.54
C GLN A 80 -0.50 -14.86 -12.39
N VAL A 81 -0.14 -14.20 -11.30
CA VAL A 81 -0.46 -12.79 -11.06
C VAL A 81 0.84 -12.03 -10.90
N VAL A 82 1.09 -11.10 -11.82
CA VAL A 82 2.22 -10.17 -11.70
C VAL A 82 1.78 -9.02 -10.82
N LEU A 83 2.49 -8.83 -9.72
CA LEU A 83 2.32 -7.71 -8.81
C LEU A 83 3.41 -6.68 -9.07
N GLU A 84 3.00 -5.43 -9.12
CA GLU A 84 3.87 -4.27 -9.28
C GLU A 84 3.64 -3.37 -8.07
N GLU A 85 4.71 -3.06 -7.32
CA GLU A 85 4.61 -2.17 -6.16
C GLU A 85 3.52 -2.57 -5.13
N ALA A 86 3.45 -3.85 -4.77
CA ALA A 86 2.50 -4.35 -3.75
C ALA A 86 3.17 -4.55 -2.39
N TYR A 87 2.38 -4.41 -1.32
CA TYR A 87 2.82 -4.67 0.05
C TYR A 87 2.60 -6.14 0.42
N PHE A 88 3.49 -6.67 1.27
CA PHE A 88 3.40 -8.05 1.76
C PHE A 88 3.22 -8.05 3.27
N GLY A 89 2.15 -8.69 3.72
CA GLY A 89 1.83 -8.88 5.13
C GLY A 89 1.09 -7.74 5.80
N MET A 90 1.51 -6.49 5.59
CA MET A 90 0.84 -5.31 6.15
C MET A 90 0.96 -4.09 5.24
N CYS A 91 -0.09 -3.25 5.23
CA CYS A 91 -0.04 -1.92 4.62
C CYS A 91 0.86 -0.99 5.44
N PRO A 92 1.43 0.06 4.83
CA PRO A 92 2.16 1.07 5.56
C PRO A 92 1.19 1.92 6.39
N CYS A 93 1.75 2.77 7.24
CA CYS A 93 0.97 3.80 7.91
C CYS A 93 0.36 4.77 6.90
N ARG A 94 -0.79 5.35 7.23
CA ARG A 94 -1.37 6.42 6.41
C ARG A 94 -0.47 7.65 6.37
N SER A 95 -0.71 8.53 5.40
CA SER A 95 0.07 9.75 5.21
C SER A 95 0.16 10.58 6.49
N GLY A 96 1.37 11.08 6.78
CA GLY A 96 1.65 11.89 7.97
C GLY A 96 1.94 11.09 9.26
N LEU A 97 1.94 9.75 9.20
CA LEU A 97 2.39 8.89 10.30
C LEU A 97 3.70 8.20 9.96
N GLU A 98 4.46 7.86 10.99
CA GLU A 98 5.72 7.11 10.89
C GLU A 98 5.61 5.75 11.57
N CYS A 99 6.30 4.76 11.00
CA CYS A 99 6.36 3.42 11.57
C CYS A 99 7.49 3.32 12.60
N VAL A 100 7.18 3.62 13.88
CA VAL A 100 8.14 3.63 14.98
C VAL A 100 7.91 2.42 15.88
N ASN A 101 8.95 1.60 16.10
CA ASN A 101 8.85 0.37 16.89
C ASN A 101 7.71 -0.57 16.42
N ARG A 102 7.51 -0.67 15.10
CA ARG A 102 6.43 -1.43 14.44
C ARG A 102 5.02 -0.97 14.75
N VAL A 103 4.85 0.27 15.19
CA VAL A 103 3.54 0.87 15.43
C VAL A 103 3.47 2.22 14.72
N CYS A 104 2.35 2.50 14.06
CA CYS A 104 2.11 3.80 13.45
C CYS A 104 1.95 4.86 14.54
N ARG A 105 2.76 5.91 14.46
CA ARG A 105 2.75 7.04 15.39
C ARG A 105 2.80 8.34 14.64
N GLU A 106 2.34 9.41 15.30
CA GLU A 106 2.61 10.75 14.82
C GLU A 106 4.13 11.00 14.87
N PRO A 107 4.70 11.66 13.85
CA PRO A 107 6.10 12.06 13.89
C PRO A 107 6.30 12.98 15.10
N GLU A 108 7.37 12.74 15.87
CA GLU A 108 7.73 13.68 16.94
C GLU A 108 8.03 15.04 16.30
N PRO A 109 7.57 16.16 16.90
CA PRO A 109 7.90 17.47 16.38
C PRO A 109 9.42 17.57 16.34
N ALA A 110 9.97 18.01 15.21
CA ALA A 110 11.40 18.22 15.05
C ALA A 110 11.86 19.20 16.13
N THR A 111 12.35 18.67 17.25
CA THR A 111 12.96 19.45 18.30
C THR A 111 14.29 19.89 17.74
N ASP A 112 14.36 21.18 17.42
CA ASP A 112 15.59 21.87 17.07
C ASP A 112 16.66 21.42 18.08
N ALA A 113 17.68 20.74 17.57
CA ALA A 113 18.74 20.13 18.36
C ALA A 113 19.51 21.24 19.08
N THR A 114 18.99 21.67 20.22
CA THR A 114 19.72 22.54 21.13
C THR A 114 20.64 21.62 21.92
N PRO A 115 21.96 21.68 21.73
CA PRO A 115 22.87 20.91 22.56
C PRO A 115 22.73 21.43 23.99
N SER A 116 22.32 20.56 24.90
CA SER A 116 22.40 20.80 26.34
C SER A 116 23.88 20.86 26.74
N ILE A 117 24.49 22.03 26.59
CA ILE A 117 25.71 22.37 27.33
C ILE A 117 25.27 22.56 28.79
N GLU A 118 25.40 21.50 29.59
CA GLU A 118 25.45 21.64 31.05
C GLU A 118 26.71 22.42 31.41
N ALA A 119 26.57 23.75 31.48
CA ALA A 119 27.52 24.59 32.19
C ALA A 119 27.26 24.43 33.69
N ASN A 120 27.88 23.43 34.31
CA ASN A 120 28.00 23.41 35.76
C ASN A 120 29.39 23.94 36.15
N SER A 121 29.47 25.26 36.28
CA SER A 121 30.58 25.95 36.97
C SER A 121 30.10 26.36 38.36
N LEU A 122 31.00 26.19 39.33
CA LEU A 122 30.96 26.58 40.75
C LEU A 122 30.43 25.51 41.71
N ASN A 123 31.37 24.86 42.41
CA ASN A 123 31.65 25.27 43.79
C ASN A 123 33.13 25.10 44.13
N SER A 124 33.70 26.22 44.56
CA SER A 124 34.94 26.37 45.31
C SER A 124 34.71 25.94 46.77
N GLU A 125 35.81 25.81 47.52
CA GLU A 125 35.95 25.47 48.95
C GLU A 125 35.83 23.98 49.35
N ASN A 126 36.97 23.33 49.67
CA ASN A 126 37.50 23.42 51.04
C ASN A 126 38.92 22.84 51.21
N ASP A 127 39.65 23.54 52.07
CA ASP A 127 40.97 23.33 52.65
C ASP A 127 40.88 22.35 53.84
N TYR A 128 41.75 21.32 53.88
CA TYR A 128 42.50 20.80 55.05
C TYR A 128 43.33 19.56 54.70
#